data_AF-A0A7R8X625-F1
#
_entry.id   AF-A0A7R8X625-F1
#
_cell.length_a   1.000
_cell.length_b   1.000
_cell.length_c   1.000
_cell.angle_alpha   90.00
_cell.angle_beta   90.00
_cell.angle_gamma   90.00
#
_symmetry.space_group_name_H-M   'P 1'
#
loop_
_entity.id
_entity.type
_entity.pdbx_description
1 polymer ?
#
loop_
_entity_poly.entity_id
_entity_poly.type
_entity_poly.pdbx_seq_one_letter_code
_entity_poly.pdbx_strand_id
1 'polypeptide(L)'
;TSSIQDRYNKFFVEAGALDGRTISKTLYLEENYGWTGLLVEPNPHLFQKMTTQNRNAWLAPYCLSPEDNIIQELMEYPYDQKNPIASWGGGISKEGTKIKGPFSKDIPVYSALVKCYPLHMLLDALDITTVHFFSLDVEGLELKVLKTLPFHRIQFHVIEVEYIFTDEGKEALRDFLLSLGYKLENEQWLYNTVILRKKVPHLLMNVDYWLWFSISFSEMIKIS
;
A
#
# COMPACT_ATOMS: atom_id res chain seq x y z
N THR A 1 13.32 29.12 0.28
CA THR A 1 12.81 28.96 -1.11
C THR A 1 12.98 27.53 -1.62
N SER A 2 13.92 26.71 -1.12
CA SER A 2 14.00 25.27 -1.46
C SER A 2 12.87 24.39 -0.89
N SER A 3 12.23 24.79 0.21
CA SER A 3 11.27 23.94 0.94
C SER A 3 9.91 23.73 0.25
N ILE A 4 9.53 24.58 -0.69
CA ILE A 4 8.26 24.45 -1.43
C ILE A 4 8.44 23.54 -2.64
N GLN A 5 9.59 23.61 -3.31
CA GLN A 5 9.89 22.83 -4.50
C GLN A 5 10.13 21.35 -4.17
N ASP A 6 10.67 21.06 -2.97
CA ASP A 6 10.78 19.70 -2.39
C ASP A 6 9.43 19.03 -2.07
N ARG A 7 8.29 19.74 -2.21
CA ARG A 7 6.95 19.16 -1.97
C ARG A 7 6.32 18.56 -3.23
N TYR A 8 6.83 18.91 -4.40
CA TYR A 8 6.33 18.47 -5.71
C TYR A 8 7.26 17.39 -6.29
N ASN A 9 6.77 16.56 -7.20
CA ASN A 9 7.50 15.47 -7.87
C ASN A 9 7.93 14.31 -6.96
N LYS A 10 7.05 13.91 -6.03
CA LYS A 10 7.24 12.71 -5.22
C LYS A 10 6.43 11.55 -5.77
N PHE A 11 6.93 10.35 -5.50
CA PHE A 11 6.36 9.10 -5.98
C PHE A 11 5.79 8.28 -4.81
N PHE A 12 4.54 7.85 -4.90
CA PHE A 12 3.93 6.91 -3.96
C PHE A 12 3.73 5.52 -4.56
N VAL A 13 3.58 4.52 -3.71
CA VAL A 13 3.02 3.22 -4.06
C VAL A 13 1.88 2.92 -3.10
N GLU A 14 0.73 2.50 -3.63
CA GLU A 14 -0.40 2.00 -2.84
C GLU A 14 -0.74 0.59 -3.35
N ALA A 15 -0.43 -0.42 -2.53
CA ALA A 15 -0.83 -1.80 -2.78
C ALA A 15 -2.04 -2.12 -1.90
N GLY A 16 -3.09 -2.67 -2.53
CA GLY A 16 -4.45 -2.69 -1.94
C GLY A 16 -5.23 -1.42 -2.28
N ALA A 17 -5.10 -0.94 -3.52
CA ALA A 17 -5.66 0.37 -3.91
C ALA A 17 -7.19 0.39 -4.03
N LEU A 18 -7.87 -0.75 -3.91
CA LEU A 18 -9.31 -0.89 -4.06
C LEU A 18 -9.82 -0.27 -5.38
N ASP A 19 -10.84 0.59 -5.30
CA ASP A 19 -11.36 1.31 -6.45
C ASP A 19 -10.55 2.58 -6.79
N GLY A 20 -9.41 2.80 -6.13
CA GLY A 20 -8.53 3.94 -6.34
C GLY A 20 -9.03 5.26 -5.77
N ARG A 21 -10.12 5.30 -4.99
CA ARG A 21 -10.55 6.52 -4.30
C ARG A 21 -11.02 6.27 -2.88
N THR A 22 -11.87 5.27 -2.70
CA THR A 22 -12.43 4.89 -1.41
C THR A 22 -11.30 4.52 -0.47
N ILE A 23 -11.27 5.16 0.70
CA ILE A 23 -10.26 5.00 1.76
C ILE A 23 -8.79 5.10 1.29
N SER A 24 -8.54 5.73 0.14
CA SER A 24 -7.20 5.77 -0.44
C SER A 24 -6.20 6.50 0.44
N LYS A 25 -5.02 5.91 0.60
CA LYS A 25 -3.91 6.46 1.40
C LYS A 25 -3.11 7.51 0.63
N THR A 26 -3.26 7.57 -0.70
CA THR A 26 -2.43 8.43 -1.57
C THR A 26 -3.20 9.51 -2.32
N LEU A 27 -4.52 9.43 -2.40
CA LEU A 27 -5.33 10.41 -3.14
C LEU A 27 -5.12 11.85 -2.65
N TYR A 28 -5.04 12.04 -1.34
CA TYR A 28 -4.78 13.37 -0.77
C TYR A 28 -3.41 13.93 -1.19
N LEU A 29 -2.39 13.07 -1.26
CA LEU A 29 -1.04 13.44 -1.71
C LEU A 29 -1.03 13.86 -3.18
N GLU A 30 -1.79 13.14 -4.00
CA GLU A 30 -1.98 13.44 -5.41
C GLU A 30 -2.69 14.80 -5.62
N GLU A 31 -3.86 14.98 -5.02
CA GLU A 31 -4.73 16.16 -5.25
C GLU A 31 -4.14 17.45 -4.66
N ASN A 32 -3.41 17.36 -3.53
CA ASN A 32 -2.96 18.56 -2.80
C ASN A 32 -1.46 18.87 -2.95
N TYR A 33 -0.65 17.88 -3.34
CA TYR A 33 0.80 18.05 -3.47
C TYR A 33 1.34 17.71 -4.87
N GLY A 34 0.46 17.31 -5.80
CA GLY A 34 0.88 16.93 -7.14
C GLY A 34 1.82 15.73 -7.16
N TRP A 35 1.71 14.83 -6.16
CA TRP A 35 2.41 13.56 -6.19
C TRP A 35 1.81 12.68 -7.29
N THR A 36 2.62 11.77 -7.82
CA THR A 36 2.15 10.69 -8.69
C THR A 36 2.64 9.37 -8.11
N GLY A 37 2.26 8.25 -8.68
CA GLY A 37 2.65 6.96 -8.12
C GLY A 37 2.06 5.77 -8.82
N LEU A 38 2.15 4.62 -8.16
CA LEU A 38 1.64 3.34 -8.63
C LEU A 38 0.53 2.84 -7.71
N LEU A 39 -0.63 2.52 -8.29
CA LEU A 39 -1.75 1.85 -7.63
C LEU A 39 -1.78 0.38 -8.06
N VAL A 40 -1.75 -0.53 -7.10
CA VAL A 40 -1.73 -1.98 -7.32
C VAL A 40 -3.00 -2.59 -6.75
N GLU A 41 -3.81 -3.22 -7.62
CA GLU A 41 -5.06 -3.89 -7.24
C GLU A 41 -5.33 -5.10 -8.15
N PRO A 42 -5.20 -6.34 -7.63
CA PRO A 42 -5.45 -7.55 -8.42
C PRO A 42 -6.94 -7.90 -8.59
N ASN A 43 -7.85 -7.40 -7.75
CA ASN A 43 -9.27 -7.70 -7.87
C ASN A 43 -9.83 -7.09 -9.17
N PRO A 44 -10.30 -7.91 -10.13
CA PRO A 44 -10.68 -7.41 -11.46
C PRO A 44 -11.86 -6.43 -11.42
N HIS A 45 -12.78 -6.58 -10.46
CA HIS A 45 -13.92 -5.67 -10.34
C HIS A 45 -13.52 -4.32 -9.74
N LEU A 46 -12.65 -4.32 -8.72
CA LEU A 46 -12.14 -3.09 -8.12
C LEU A 46 -11.22 -2.35 -9.10
N PHE A 47 -10.31 -3.09 -9.75
CA PHE A 47 -9.46 -2.53 -10.79
C PHE A 47 -10.26 -1.90 -11.92
N GLN A 48 -11.33 -2.56 -12.40
CA GLN A 48 -12.20 -1.98 -13.42
C GLN A 48 -12.80 -0.63 -12.96
N LYS A 49 -13.23 -0.51 -11.70
CA LYS A 49 -13.70 0.76 -11.14
C LYS A 49 -12.58 1.80 -11.05
N MET A 50 -11.38 1.38 -10.68
CA MET A 50 -10.20 2.25 -10.57
C MET A 50 -9.84 2.91 -11.90
N THR A 51 -9.98 2.20 -13.02
CA THR A 51 -9.70 2.78 -14.35
C THR A 51 -10.57 3.97 -14.73
N THR A 52 -11.72 4.17 -14.06
CA THR A 52 -12.63 5.31 -14.33
C THR A 52 -12.43 6.49 -13.38
N GLN A 53 -11.56 6.38 -12.38
CA GLN A 53 -11.37 7.43 -11.35
C GLN A 53 -10.45 8.58 -11.79
N ASN A 54 -9.80 8.48 -12.95
CA ASN A 54 -8.85 9.46 -13.48
C ASN A 54 -7.72 9.82 -12.49
N ARG A 55 -7.22 8.83 -11.76
CA ARG A 55 -6.04 8.98 -10.89
C ARG A 55 -4.81 9.36 -11.71
N ASN A 56 -4.05 10.34 -11.24
CA ASN A 56 -2.74 10.72 -11.78
C ASN A 56 -1.65 9.75 -11.29
N ALA A 57 -1.83 8.46 -11.60
CA ALA A 57 -0.98 7.36 -11.18
C ALA A 57 -1.02 6.23 -12.20
N TRP A 58 0.05 5.44 -12.26
CA TRP A 58 0.06 4.17 -12.99
C TRP A 58 -0.84 3.16 -12.28
N LEU A 59 -1.55 2.34 -13.04
CA LEU A 59 -2.44 1.30 -12.52
C LEU A 59 -1.88 -0.08 -12.87
N ALA A 60 -1.76 -0.96 -11.88
CA ALA A 60 -1.29 -2.34 -12.04
C ALA A 60 -2.38 -3.35 -11.62
N PRO A 61 -2.96 -4.11 -12.56
CA PRO A 61 -3.94 -5.16 -12.27
C PRO A 61 -3.26 -6.46 -11.82
N TYR A 62 -2.28 -6.34 -10.93
CA TYR A 62 -1.42 -7.43 -10.49
C TYR A 62 -1.40 -7.50 -8.98
N CYS A 63 -1.13 -8.68 -8.42
CA CYS A 63 -0.78 -8.81 -7.01
C CYS A 63 0.72 -8.51 -6.82
N LEU A 64 1.13 -8.26 -5.58
CA LEU A 64 2.54 -8.26 -5.24
C LEU A 64 2.99 -9.68 -4.91
N SER A 65 4.10 -10.10 -5.51
CA SER A 65 4.65 -11.44 -5.26
C SER A 65 5.29 -11.49 -3.86
N PRO A 66 4.97 -12.50 -3.04
CA PRO A 66 5.67 -12.76 -1.78
C PRO A 66 7.06 -13.40 -1.99
N GLU A 67 7.44 -13.67 -3.24
CA GLU A 67 8.73 -14.24 -3.65
C GLU A 67 9.43 -13.33 -4.67
N ASP A 68 10.75 -13.49 -4.85
CA ASP A 68 11.54 -12.69 -5.81
C ASP A 68 11.47 -13.25 -7.26
N ASN A 69 10.26 -13.53 -7.72
CA ASN A 69 9.93 -14.04 -9.05
C ASN A 69 8.46 -13.75 -9.37
N ILE A 70 8.15 -13.77 -10.67
CA ILE A 70 6.77 -13.68 -11.14
C ILE A 70 6.09 -15.02 -10.88
N ILE A 71 4.96 -14.99 -10.18
CA ILE A 71 4.13 -16.17 -9.92
C ILE A 71 2.72 -15.95 -10.47
N GLN A 72 1.98 -17.05 -10.62
CA GLN A 72 0.56 -17.00 -10.93
C GLN A 72 -0.19 -17.74 -9.84
N GLU A 73 -1.15 -17.05 -9.23
CA GLU A 73 -1.91 -17.58 -8.11
C GLU A 73 -3.41 -17.46 -8.34
N LEU A 74 -4.15 -18.33 -7.66
CA LEU A 74 -5.60 -18.21 -7.56
C LEU A 74 -5.89 -17.22 -6.44
N MET A 75 -6.50 -16.10 -6.78
CA MET A 75 -7.05 -15.15 -5.82
C MET A 75 -8.52 -15.45 -5.62
N GLU A 76 -8.97 -15.42 -4.38
CA GLU A 76 -10.39 -15.38 -4.03
C GLU A 76 -10.75 -14.00 -3.51
N TYR A 77 -11.93 -13.52 -3.89
CA TYR A 77 -12.45 -12.24 -3.42
C TYR A 77 -13.97 -12.29 -3.28
N PRO A 78 -14.53 -11.74 -2.20
CA PRO A 78 -15.96 -11.49 -2.07
C PRO A 78 -16.40 -10.44 -3.08
N TYR A 79 -17.61 -10.59 -3.62
CA TYR A 79 -18.24 -9.54 -4.40
C TYR A 79 -19.75 -9.57 -4.26
N ASP A 80 -20.33 -8.41 -3.94
CA ASP A 80 -21.77 -8.20 -3.92
C ASP A 80 -22.10 -6.84 -4.53
N GLN A 81 -22.92 -6.85 -5.58
CA GLN A 81 -23.41 -5.62 -6.23
C GLN A 81 -24.26 -4.77 -5.28
N LYS A 82 -24.97 -5.40 -4.34
CA LYS A 82 -25.85 -4.72 -3.37
C LYS A 82 -25.10 -4.22 -2.15
N ASN A 83 -23.95 -4.81 -1.85
CA ASN A 83 -23.09 -4.41 -0.75
C ASN A 83 -21.63 -4.22 -1.23
N PRO A 84 -21.29 -3.06 -1.81
CA PRO A 84 -19.94 -2.82 -2.33
C PRO A 84 -18.83 -2.93 -1.28
N ILE A 85 -19.12 -2.64 -0.01
CA ILE A 85 -18.16 -2.73 1.11
C ILE A 85 -17.71 -4.19 1.32
N ALA A 86 -18.60 -5.14 1.02
CA ALA A 86 -18.23 -6.55 1.09
C ALA A 86 -17.11 -6.93 0.13
N SER A 87 -16.87 -6.15 -0.93
CA SER A 87 -15.87 -6.45 -1.94
C SER A 87 -14.47 -5.96 -1.57
N TRP A 88 -14.28 -5.40 -0.37
CA TRP A 88 -13.01 -4.78 0.05
C TRP A 88 -11.96 -5.76 0.55
N GLY A 89 -12.28 -7.04 0.69
CA GLY A 89 -11.31 -8.07 1.07
C GLY A 89 -10.92 -8.96 -0.11
N GLY A 90 -10.04 -9.92 0.15
CA GLY A 90 -9.62 -10.95 -0.79
C GLY A 90 -8.24 -11.50 -0.44
N GLY A 91 -7.68 -12.38 -1.27
CA GLY A 91 -6.31 -12.84 -1.06
C GLY A 91 -5.95 -14.06 -1.88
N ILE A 92 -4.70 -14.51 -1.77
CA ILE A 92 -4.19 -15.70 -2.45
C ILE A 92 -4.68 -16.97 -1.74
N SER A 93 -5.43 -17.83 -2.44
CA SER A 93 -6.14 -18.99 -1.87
C SER A 93 -5.25 -19.99 -1.14
N LYS A 94 -4.01 -20.19 -1.60
CA LYS A 94 -3.07 -21.15 -0.98
C LYS A 94 -2.47 -20.66 0.35
N GLU A 95 -2.48 -19.35 0.58
CA GLU A 95 -1.93 -18.76 1.80
C GLU A 95 -2.98 -18.63 2.91
N GLY A 96 -4.07 -19.41 2.78
CA GLY A 96 -5.12 -19.49 3.78
C GLY A 96 -5.97 -18.24 3.77
N THR A 97 -6.58 -17.93 2.61
CA THR A 97 -7.56 -16.84 2.42
C THR A 97 -8.55 -16.84 3.58
N LYS A 98 -8.24 -16.02 4.57
CA LYS A 98 -9.17 -15.63 5.60
C LYS A 98 -10.04 -14.61 4.89
N ILE A 99 -11.06 -15.06 4.14
CA ILE A 99 -12.15 -14.19 3.68
C ILE A 99 -12.86 -13.72 4.96
N LYS A 100 -12.27 -12.71 5.60
CA LYS A 100 -12.59 -12.21 6.94
C LYS A 100 -12.87 -10.73 6.82
N GLY A 101 -13.93 -10.42 6.09
CA GLY A 101 -14.63 -9.15 6.26
C GLY A 101 -15.73 -9.30 7.32
N PRO A 102 -16.17 -8.22 7.98
CA PRO A 102 -17.35 -8.22 8.86
C PRO A 102 -18.66 -8.66 8.16
N PHE A 103 -18.61 -8.96 6.86
CA PHE A 103 -19.75 -9.28 6.01
C PHE A 103 -19.67 -10.68 5.36
N SER A 104 -18.68 -11.53 5.68
CA SER A 104 -18.37 -12.72 4.87
C SER A 104 -19.32 -13.92 4.97
N LYS A 105 -20.32 -13.92 5.87
CA LYS A 105 -21.12 -15.13 6.12
C LYS A 105 -22.13 -15.51 5.03
N ASP A 106 -22.50 -14.60 4.12
CA ASP A 106 -23.52 -14.86 3.09
C ASP A 106 -23.17 -14.27 1.71
N ILE A 107 -21.89 -13.97 1.48
CA ILE A 107 -21.46 -13.20 0.30
C ILE A 107 -20.82 -14.13 -0.73
N PRO A 108 -21.24 -14.07 -2.02
CA PRO A 108 -20.60 -14.83 -3.07
C PRO A 108 -19.10 -14.56 -3.14
N VAL A 109 -18.32 -15.63 -3.13
CA VAL A 109 -16.88 -15.60 -3.33
C VAL A 109 -16.60 -15.98 -4.77
N TYR A 110 -15.85 -15.12 -5.45
CA TYR A 110 -15.36 -15.36 -6.79
C TYR A 110 -13.87 -15.66 -6.74
N SER A 111 -13.35 -16.22 -7.81
CA SER A 111 -11.93 -16.49 -7.94
C SER A 111 -11.42 -16.12 -9.32
N ALA A 112 -10.19 -15.63 -9.36
CA ALA A 112 -9.50 -15.24 -10.58
C ALA A 112 -8.04 -15.68 -10.52
N LEU A 113 -7.50 -16.12 -11.66
CA LEU A 113 -6.07 -16.31 -11.80
C LEU A 113 -5.41 -14.95 -12.00
N VAL A 114 -4.51 -14.60 -11.10
CA VAL A 114 -3.80 -13.32 -11.10
C VAL A 114 -2.30 -13.57 -11.20
N LYS A 115 -1.60 -12.70 -11.94
CA LYS A 115 -0.13 -12.67 -11.93
C LYS A 115 0.32 -11.78 -10.79
N CYS A 116 1.27 -12.27 -9.99
CA CYS A 116 1.92 -11.48 -8.97
C CYS A 116 3.34 -11.14 -9.40
N TYR A 117 3.71 -9.87 -9.27
CA TYR A 117 5.04 -9.38 -9.60
C TYR A 117 5.75 -8.93 -8.32
N PRO A 118 7.05 -9.22 -8.15
CA PRO A 118 7.85 -8.54 -7.15
C PRO A 118 7.74 -7.03 -7.40
N LEU A 119 7.48 -6.23 -6.35
CA LEU A 119 7.22 -4.79 -6.50
C LEU A 119 8.35 -4.08 -7.25
N HIS A 120 9.59 -4.51 -7.03
CA HIS A 120 10.76 -3.92 -7.67
C HIS A 120 10.74 -4.05 -9.20
N MET A 121 10.14 -5.09 -9.77
CA MET A 121 10.00 -5.23 -11.23
C MET A 121 9.00 -4.22 -11.80
N LEU A 122 7.94 -3.91 -11.06
CA LEU A 122 6.98 -2.88 -11.46
C LEU A 122 7.62 -1.49 -11.39
N LEU A 123 8.42 -1.24 -10.35
CA LEU A 123 9.16 0.02 -10.20
C LEU A 123 10.25 0.18 -11.27
N ASP A 124 10.95 -0.90 -11.63
CA ASP A 124 11.94 -0.90 -12.70
C ASP A 124 11.31 -0.56 -14.05
N ALA A 125 10.12 -1.10 -14.35
CA ALA A 125 9.40 -0.78 -15.58
C ALA A 125 8.97 0.70 -15.69
N LEU A 126 9.00 1.42 -14.56
CA LEU A 126 8.68 2.85 -14.46
C LEU A 126 9.93 3.72 -14.23
N ASP A 127 11.13 3.12 -14.25
CA ASP A 127 12.40 3.77 -13.92
C ASP A 127 12.41 4.44 -12.51
N ILE A 128 11.70 3.85 -11.55
CA ILE A 128 11.57 4.38 -10.18
C ILE A 128 12.53 3.70 -9.22
N THR A 129 13.41 4.50 -8.62
CA THR A 129 14.36 4.05 -7.58
C THR A 129 14.10 4.68 -6.21
N THR A 130 13.14 5.61 -6.12
CA THR A 130 12.77 6.27 -4.85
C THR A 130 11.27 6.35 -4.69
N VAL A 131 10.76 5.69 -3.67
CA VAL A 131 9.36 5.73 -3.24
C VAL A 131 9.27 6.54 -1.95
N HIS A 132 8.56 7.66 -2.01
CA HIS A 132 8.46 8.60 -0.90
C HIS A 132 7.44 8.14 0.15
N PHE A 133 6.39 7.46 -0.28
CA PHE A 133 5.39 6.86 0.58
C PHE A 133 4.93 5.53 -0.03
N PHE A 134 5.02 4.46 0.75
CA PHE A 134 4.55 3.14 0.36
C PHE A 134 3.50 2.67 1.35
N SER A 135 2.25 2.61 0.90
CA SER A 135 1.16 1.94 1.62
C SER A 135 1.07 0.50 1.16
N LEU A 136 1.21 -0.43 2.11
CA LEU A 136 1.19 -1.87 1.88
C LEU A 136 0.05 -2.52 2.66
N ASP A 137 -0.99 -2.90 1.93
CA ASP A 137 -2.17 -3.61 2.39
C ASP A 137 -2.49 -4.69 1.35
N VAL A 138 -2.04 -5.92 1.59
CA VAL A 138 -2.16 -7.03 0.63
C VAL A 138 -2.78 -8.26 1.28
N GLU A 139 -3.59 -8.03 2.31
CA GLU A 139 -4.44 -9.03 2.96
C GLU A 139 -3.66 -10.21 3.56
N GLY A 140 -2.52 -9.91 4.20
CA GLY A 140 -1.79 -10.85 5.07
C GLY A 140 -0.41 -11.29 4.58
N LEU A 141 0.05 -10.79 3.43
CA LEU A 141 1.36 -11.14 2.84
C LEU A 141 2.42 -10.06 3.02
N GLU A 142 2.16 -9.07 3.87
CA GLU A 142 2.94 -7.85 3.97
C GLU A 142 4.40 -8.15 4.30
N LEU A 143 4.67 -9.03 5.27
CA LEU A 143 6.05 -9.35 5.66
C LEU A 143 6.81 -10.07 4.55
N LYS A 144 6.14 -10.96 3.81
CA LYS A 144 6.75 -11.67 2.70
C LYS A 144 7.09 -10.72 1.56
N VAL A 145 6.14 -9.87 1.16
CA VAL A 145 6.37 -8.81 0.16
C VAL A 145 7.52 -7.90 0.58
N LEU A 146 7.54 -7.43 1.83
CA LEU A 146 8.63 -6.58 2.34
C LEU A 146 10.01 -7.25 2.24
N LYS A 147 10.10 -8.57 2.48
CA LYS A 147 11.36 -9.32 2.36
C LYS A 147 11.87 -9.43 0.92
N THR A 148 11.00 -9.29 -0.08
CA THR A 148 11.42 -9.26 -1.50
C THR A 148 12.03 -7.93 -1.93
N LEU A 149 11.85 -6.87 -1.13
CA LEU A 149 12.22 -5.52 -1.56
C LEU A 149 13.75 -5.32 -1.55
N PRO A 150 14.33 -4.83 -2.65
CA PRO A 150 15.77 -4.59 -2.74
C PRO A 150 16.13 -3.23 -2.13
N PHE A 151 16.05 -3.11 -0.80
CA PHE A 151 16.31 -1.88 -0.03
C PHE A 151 17.72 -1.26 -0.23
N HIS A 152 18.63 -2.00 -0.86
CA HIS A 152 19.96 -1.53 -1.24
C HIS A 152 19.95 -0.67 -2.53
N ARG A 153 18.95 -0.85 -3.41
CA ARG A 153 18.84 -0.15 -4.69
C ARG A 153 17.60 0.75 -4.79
N ILE A 154 16.50 0.38 -4.12
CA ILE A 154 15.28 1.19 -4.08
C ILE A 154 15.12 1.81 -2.68
N GLN A 155 14.97 3.12 -2.64
CA GLN A 155 14.79 3.87 -1.41
C GLN A 155 13.30 4.00 -1.10
N PHE A 156 12.89 3.55 0.08
CA PHE A 156 11.54 3.79 0.60
C PHE A 156 11.64 4.72 1.81
N HIS A 157 11.10 5.94 1.72
CA HIS A 157 11.23 6.92 2.80
C HIS A 157 10.28 6.66 3.97
N VAL A 158 9.00 6.45 3.65
CA VAL A 158 7.94 6.13 4.62
C VAL A 158 7.21 4.88 4.12
N ILE A 159 7.01 3.93 5.01
CA ILE A 159 6.26 2.71 4.76
C ILE A 159 5.14 2.65 5.80
N GLU A 160 3.89 2.60 5.33
CA GLU A 160 2.71 2.23 6.11
C GLU A 160 2.38 0.78 5.77
N VAL A 161 2.20 -0.06 6.79
CA VAL A 161 1.91 -1.49 6.59
C VAL A 161 0.73 -1.89 7.46
N GLU A 162 -0.29 -2.50 6.86
CA GLU A 162 -1.39 -3.15 7.58
C GLU A 162 -0.91 -4.45 8.24
N TYR A 163 -1.37 -4.75 9.45
CA TYR A 163 -0.94 -5.94 10.20
C TYR A 163 -2.09 -6.85 10.66
N ILE A 164 -3.35 -6.54 10.33
CA ILE A 164 -4.51 -7.26 10.87
C ILE A 164 -4.58 -8.72 10.38
N PHE A 165 -4.20 -8.98 9.13
CA PHE A 165 -4.26 -10.31 8.52
C PHE A 165 -2.91 -11.02 8.41
N THR A 166 -1.81 -10.33 8.71
CA THR A 166 -0.46 -10.90 8.71
C THR A 166 -0.30 -11.95 9.80
N ASP A 167 -0.01 -13.20 9.43
CA ASP A 167 0.13 -14.30 10.38
C ASP A 167 1.34 -14.13 11.33
N GLU A 168 2.41 -13.51 10.84
CA GLU A 168 3.59 -13.19 11.66
C GLU A 168 3.32 -12.06 12.66
N GLY A 169 2.26 -11.29 12.45
CA GLY A 169 1.79 -10.22 13.32
C GLY A 169 2.60 -8.92 13.26
N LYS A 170 2.06 -7.91 13.93
CA LYS A 170 2.59 -6.53 13.98
C LYS A 170 4.06 -6.45 14.37
N GLU A 171 4.47 -7.16 15.43
CA GLU A 171 5.84 -7.04 15.95
C GLU A 171 6.86 -7.59 14.94
N ALA A 172 6.56 -8.67 14.21
CA ALA A 172 7.47 -9.19 13.18
C ALA A 172 7.68 -8.21 12.02
N LEU A 173 6.60 -7.56 11.57
CA LEU A 173 6.66 -6.51 10.54
C LEU A 173 7.50 -5.32 11.01
N ARG A 174 7.20 -4.84 12.21
CA ARG A 174 7.89 -3.72 12.84
C ARG A 174 9.38 -4.02 13.01
N ASP A 175 9.71 -5.16 13.61
CA ASP A 175 11.10 -5.55 13.90
C ASP A 175 11.91 -5.74 12.62
N PHE A 176 11.31 -6.29 11.56
CA PHE A 176 11.95 -6.37 10.26
C PHE A 176 12.35 -4.98 9.74
N LEU A 177 11.43 -4.02 9.71
CA LEU A 177 11.72 -2.67 9.23
C LEU A 177 12.70 -1.91 10.16
N LEU A 178 12.61 -2.10 11.48
CA LEU A 178 13.57 -1.56 12.43
C LEU A 178 14.99 -2.10 12.16
N SER A 179 15.12 -3.40 11.84
CA SER A 179 16.41 -4.02 11.51
C SER A 179 17.07 -3.41 10.26
N LEU A 180 16.26 -2.84 9.35
CA LEU A 180 16.70 -2.14 8.15
C LEU A 180 17.02 -0.64 8.40
N GLY A 181 16.99 -0.21 9.66
CA GLY A 181 17.30 1.16 10.08
C GLY A 181 16.12 2.14 9.96
N TYR A 182 14.89 1.64 9.79
CA TYR A 182 13.70 2.47 9.93
C TYR A 182 13.43 2.79 11.41
N LYS A 183 12.58 3.78 11.64
CA LYS A 183 12.09 4.17 12.96
C LYS A 183 10.57 4.14 12.95
N LEU A 184 9.99 3.66 14.03
CA LEU A 184 8.56 3.76 14.25
C LEU A 184 8.19 5.25 14.40
N GLU A 185 7.31 5.72 13.52
CA GLU A 185 6.78 7.09 13.54
C GLU A 185 5.40 7.13 14.18
N ASN A 186 4.54 6.17 13.83
CA ASN A 186 3.18 6.09 14.36
C ASN A 186 2.64 4.66 14.31
N GLU A 187 1.64 4.39 15.14
CA GLU A 187 0.82 3.18 15.09
C GLU A 187 -0.65 3.59 15.09
N GLN A 188 -1.39 3.15 14.08
CA GLN A 188 -2.79 3.52 13.89
C GLN A 188 -3.71 2.37 14.24
N TRP A 189 -4.13 2.32 15.50
CA TRP A 189 -4.98 1.25 16.02
C TRP A 189 -6.31 1.07 15.27
N LEU A 190 -6.90 2.15 14.74
CA LEU A 190 -8.17 2.09 13.99
C LEU A 190 -8.03 1.42 12.62
N TYR A 191 -6.86 1.55 11.99
CA TYR A 191 -6.58 0.99 10.66
C TYR A 191 -5.67 -0.23 10.72
N ASN A 192 -5.28 -0.67 11.92
CA ASN A 192 -4.31 -1.74 12.13
C ASN A 192 -3.03 -1.55 11.32
N THR A 193 -2.50 -0.33 11.26
CA THR A 193 -1.28 -0.03 10.49
C THR A 193 -0.14 0.45 11.39
N VAL A 194 1.09 0.09 11.01
CA VAL A 194 2.31 0.68 11.55
C VAL A 194 2.98 1.54 10.49
N ILE A 195 3.44 2.73 10.90
CA ILE A 195 4.11 3.67 10.01
C ILE A 195 5.56 3.79 10.45
N LEU A 196 6.47 3.44 9.55
CA LEU A 196 7.90 3.49 9.79
C LEU A 196 8.60 4.35 8.75
N ARG A 197 9.62 5.08 9.17
CA ARG A 197 10.37 6.00 8.33
C ARG A 197 11.86 5.74 8.38
N LYS A 198 12.52 5.83 7.23
CA LYS A 198 13.98 5.81 7.14
C LYS A 198 14.53 7.20 7.46
N LYS A 199 15.49 7.27 8.38
CA LYS A 199 16.25 8.52 8.58
C LYS A 199 17.03 8.82 7.31
N VAL A 200 16.63 9.88 6.61
CA VAL A 200 17.44 10.45 5.53
C VAL A 200 18.56 11.27 6.18
N PRO A 201 19.84 11.02 5.86
CA PRO A 201 20.94 11.84 6.37
C PRO A 201 20.67 13.32 6.10
N HIS A 202 20.86 14.15 7.13
CA HIS A 202 20.59 15.58 7.17
C HIS A 202 21.01 16.32 5.90
N LEU A 203 20.06 16.59 4.98
CA LEU A 203 20.19 17.68 4.00
C LEU A 203 18.89 18.17 3.34
N LEU A 204 17.70 17.64 3.66
CA LEU A 204 16.46 18.08 2.97
C LEU A 204 15.21 18.32 3.83
N MET A 205 15.25 18.33 5.17
CA MET A 205 13.99 18.51 5.93
C MET A 205 14.15 19.45 7.11
N ASN A 206 13.77 20.72 6.88
CA ASN A 206 13.50 21.68 7.94
C ASN A 206 12.30 21.23 8.79
N VAL A 207 12.36 21.68 10.05
CA VAL A 207 11.56 21.31 11.22
C VAL A 207 10.03 21.45 11.02
N ASP A 208 9.56 22.14 9.98
CA ASP A 208 8.13 22.31 9.67
C ASP A 208 7.45 21.07 9.08
N TYR A 209 8.22 20.13 8.51
CA TYR A 209 7.67 18.89 7.94
C TYR A 209 7.10 17.94 9.01
N TRP A 210 7.62 18.05 10.24
CA TRP A 210 7.28 17.16 11.34
C TRP A 210 5.95 17.50 12.00
N LEU A 211 5.68 18.78 12.23
CA LEU A 211 4.37 19.23 12.72
C LEU A 211 3.26 18.89 11.71
N TRP A 212 3.55 19.01 10.42
CA TRP A 212 2.55 18.76 9.37
C TRP A 212 2.27 17.28 9.12
N PHE A 213 3.26 16.38 9.07
CA PHE A 213 2.96 14.94 8.86
C PHE A 213 2.12 14.36 10.00
N SER A 214 2.27 14.84 11.24
CA SER A 214 1.39 14.48 12.37
C SER A 214 0.00 15.15 12.31
N ILE A 215 -0.08 16.40 11.83
CA ILE A 215 -1.35 17.15 11.74
C ILE A 215 -2.17 16.69 10.53
N SER A 216 -1.58 16.49 9.36
CA SER A 216 -2.27 16.04 8.15
C SER A 216 -2.63 14.56 8.18
N PHE A 217 -1.88 13.70 8.88
CA PHE A 217 -2.41 12.36 9.18
C PHE A 217 -3.66 12.44 10.05
N SER A 218 -3.68 13.34 11.05
CA SER A 218 -4.87 13.55 11.89
C SER A 218 -6.04 14.23 11.15
N GLU A 219 -5.78 15.01 10.09
CA GLU A 219 -6.81 15.63 9.25
C GLU A 219 -7.28 14.71 8.10
N MET A 220 -6.42 13.86 7.53
CA MET A 220 -6.82 12.77 6.62
C MET A 220 -7.78 11.78 7.31
N ILE A 221 -7.64 11.60 8.64
CA ILE A 221 -8.56 10.79 9.47
C ILE A 221 -9.92 11.48 9.72
N LYS A 222 -10.03 12.80 9.53
CA LYS A 222 -11.30 13.53 9.77
C LYS A 222 -12.22 13.60 8.54
N ILE A 223 -11.78 13.13 7.38
CA ILE A 223 -12.52 13.23 6.10
C ILE A 223 -13.01 11.85 5.61
N SER A 224 -12.85 10.78 6.40
CA SER A 224 -13.47 9.46 6.16
C SER A 224 -14.68 9.22 7.04
#